data_AF-A0A7C7NZY2-F1
#
_entry.id   AF-A0A7C7NZY2-F1
#
_cell.length_a   1.000
_cell.length_b   1.000
_cell.length_c   1.000
_cell.angle_alpha   90.00
_cell.angle_beta   90.00
_cell.angle_gamma   90.00
#
_symmetry.space_group_name_H-M   'P 1'
#
loop_
_entity.id
_entity.type
_entity.pdbx_description
1 polymer ?
#
loop_
_entity_poly.entity_id
_entity_poly.type
_entity_poly.pdbx_seq_one_letter_code
_entity_poly.pdbx_strand_id
1 'polypeptide(L)' 'MAKKSYALKQLLPEENPKTGTKYIVRKPTKGLKASEKLRVKKYDPVLKKHVWFVEKKMPPHSK' A
#
# COMPACT_ATOMS: atom_id res chain seq x y z
N MET A 1 -23.25 -0.49 -11.53
CA MET A 1 -22.30 0.24 -10.66
C MET A 1 -21.02 0.52 -11.46
N ALA A 2 -20.69 1.79 -11.70
CA ALA A 2 -19.43 2.13 -12.37
C ALA A 2 -18.26 1.71 -11.48
N LYS A 3 -17.43 0.77 -11.95
CA LYS A 3 -16.21 0.38 -11.22
C LYS A 3 -15.33 1.62 -11.09
N LYS A 4 -15.03 2.04 -9.86
CA LYS A 4 -14.13 3.18 -9.60
C LYS A 4 -12.83 2.96 -10.37
N SER A 5 -12.39 4.00 -11.08
CA SER A 5 -11.15 3.96 -11.88
C SER A 5 -9.88 3.78 -11.04
N TYR A 6 -10.00 3.85 -9.71
CA TYR A 6 -8.92 3.70 -8.75
C TYR A 6 -9.31 2.73 -7.64
N ALA A 7 -8.34 1.92 -7.22
CA ALA A 7 -8.41 1.06 -6.04
C ALA A 7 -7.51 1.65 -4.95
N LEU A 8 -7.99 1.58 -3.70
CA LEU A 8 -7.17 1.87 -2.53
C LEU A 8 -6.35 0.62 -2.21
N LYS A 9 -5.05 0.82 -2.02
CA LYS A 9 -4.10 -0.22 -1.65
C LYS A 9 -3.37 0.20 -0.40
N GLN A 10 -3.06 -0.79 0.42
CA GLN A 10 -2.31 -0.58 1.65
C GLN A 10 -0.83 -0.83 1.38
N LEU A 11 0.03 0.01 1.92
CA LEU A 11 1.47 -0.16 1.94
C LEU A 11 1.89 -0.54 3.36
N LEU A 12 2.61 -1.65 3.49
CA LEU A 12 3.20 -2.11 4.74
C LEU A 12 4.72 -2.15 4.64
N PRO A 13 5.43 -1.82 5.72
CA PRO A 13 6.89 -1.90 5.74
C PRO A 13 7.36 -3.36 5.64
N GLU A 14 8.36 -3.61 4.78
CA GLU A 14 8.94 -4.94 4.53
C GLU A 14 9.77 -5.42 5.72
N GLU A 15 10.57 -4.53 6.30
CA GLU A 15 11.49 -4.87 7.39
C GLU A 15 10.79 -5.19 8.71
N ASN A 16 9.63 -4.59 8.97
CA ASN A 16 8.90 -4.79 10.22
C ASN A 16 7.39 -4.67 10.02
N PRO A 17 6.67 -5.75 9.67
CA PRO A 17 5.22 -5.71 9.49
C PRO A 17 4.44 -5.38 10.79
N LYS A 18 5.10 -5.39 11.95
CA LYS A 18 4.51 -5.11 13.27
C LYS A 18 4.54 -3.63 13.66
N THR A 19 5.26 -2.77 12.95
CA THR A 19 5.42 -1.36 13.35
C THR A 19 4.11 -0.56 13.28
N GLY A 20 3.06 -1.10 12.66
CA GLY A 20 1.74 -0.47 12.61
C GLY A 20 1.64 0.70 11.63
N THR A 21 2.75 1.20 11.09
CA THR A 21 2.80 2.24 10.07
C THR A 21 2.16 1.74 8.77
N LYS A 22 0.99 2.29 8.44
CA LYS A 22 0.22 1.94 7.24
C LYS A 22 0.07 3.17 6.38
N TYR A 23 0.47 3.08 5.11
CA TYR A 23 0.15 4.11 4.13
C TYR A 23 -0.94 3.60 3.19
N ILE A 24 -1.84 4.49 2.79
CA ILE A 24 -2.87 4.19 1.80
C ILE A 24 -2.51 4.92 0.52
N VAL A 25 -2.55 4.22 -0.61
CA VAL A 25 -2.25 4.77 -1.93
C VAL A 25 -3.41 4.48 -2.88
N ARG A 26 -3.72 5.46 -3.73
CA ARG A 26 -4.69 5.32 -4.82
C ARG A 26 -3.94 4.81 -6.05
N LYS A 27 -4.32 3.63 -6.53
CA LYS A 27 -3.74 3.03 -7.73
C LYS A 27 -4.80 2.92 -8.83
N PRO A 28 -4.49 3.24 -10.09
CA PRO A 28 -5.42 3.00 -11.19
C PRO A 28 -5.71 1.50 -11.34
N THR A 29 -6.96 1.15 -11.61
CA THR A 29 -7.39 -0.24 -11.79
C THR A 29 -7.20 -0.77 -13.21
N LYS A 30 -6.83 0.09 -14.16
CA LYS A 30 -6.66 -0.24 -15.58
C LYS A 30 -5.25 0.16 -16.05
N GLY A 31 -4.67 -0.65 -16.93
CA GLY A 31 -3.36 -0.41 -17.56
C GLY A 31 -2.20 -1.21 -16.95
N LEU A 32 -1.03 -1.13 -17.60
CA LEU A 32 0.19 -1.86 -17.22
C LEU A 32 0.62 -1.58 -15.77
N LYS A 33 0.48 -0.32 -15.33
CA LYS A 33 0.77 0.14 -13.96
C LYS A 33 -0.13 -0.49 -12.88
N ALA A 34 -1.23 -1.16 -13.24
CA ALA A 34 -2.09 -1.85 -12.28
C ALA A 34 -1.47 -3.19 -11.82
N SER A 35 -0.74 -3.87 -12.71
CA SER A 35 -0.17 -5.21 -12.47
C SER A 35 1.11 -5.16 -11.64
N GLU A 36 1.92 -4.11 -11.81
CA GLU A 36 3.20 -3.96 -11.12
C GLU A 36 3.02 -3.65 -9.64
N LYS A 37 3.62 -4.45 -8.74
CA LYS A 37 3.57 -4.19 -7.30
C LYS A 37 4.38 -2.94 -6.96
N LEU A 38 3.74 -1.97 -6.30
CA LEU A 38 4.43 -0.75 -5.86
C LEU A 38 5.37 -1.05 -4.69
N ARG A 39 6.64 -0.68 -4.84
CA ARG A 39 7.65 -0.63 -3.79
C ARG A 39 8.15 0.80 -3.66
N VAL A 40 7.94 1.43 -2.51
CA VAL A 40 8.29 2.84 -2.28
C VAL A 40 9.10 2.96 -1.00
N LYS A 41 10.17 3.76 -1.03
CA LYS A 41 10.93 4.10 0.16
C LYS A 41 10.23 5.25 0.88
N LYS A 42 9.74 5.02 2.10
CA LYS A 42 9.09 6.04 2.94
C LYS A 42 9.67 6.03 4.33
N TYR A 43 9.52 7.14 5.03
CA TYR A 43 9.91 7.26 6.43
C TYR A 43 8.98 6.45 7.32
N ASP A 44 9.52 5.65 8.23
CA ASP A 44 8.76 5.01 9.30
C ASP A 44 8.99 5.80 10.60
N PRO A 45 7.97 6.44 11.18
CA PRO A 45 8.12 7.25 12.39
C PRO A 45 8.53 6.45 13.62
N VAL A 46 8.28 5.14 13.64
CA VAL A 46 8.61 4.28 14.79
C VAL A 46 10.08 3.85 14.76
N LEU A 47 10.58 3.47 13.58
CA LEU A 47 11.99 3.10 13.40
C LEU A 47 12.91 4.31 13.15
N LYS A 48 12.32 5.49 12.93
CA LYS A 48 12.99 6.75 12.59
C LYS A 48 13.92 6.66 11.37
N LYS A 49 13.64 5.75 10.45
CA LYS A 49 14.46 5.49 9.26
C LYS A 49 13.57 5.32 8.02
N HIS A 50 14.16 5.53 6.85
CA HIS A 50 13.48 5.30 5.58
C HIS A 50 13.54 3.81 5.21
N VAL A 51 12.38 3.15 5.25
CA VAL A 51 12.23 1.72 4.95
C VAL A 51 11.47 1.51 3.65
N TRP A 52 11.61 0.31 3.09
CA TRP A 52 10.84 -0.11 1.93
C TRP A 52 9.42 -0.50 2.35
N PHE A 53 8.43 0.11 1.71
CA PHE A 53 7.03 -0.24 1.85
C PHE A 53 6.54 -0.98 0.61
N VAL A 54 5.84 -2.08 0.82
CA VAL A 54 5.31 -2.98 -0.22
C VAL A 54 3.78 -2.99 -0.19
N GLU A 55 3.19 -3.07 -1.38
CA GLU A 55 1.74 -3.19 -1.57
C GLU A 55 1.18 -4.50 -0.98
N LYS A 56 0.19 -4.37 -0.09
CA LYS A 56 -0.64 -5.46 0.41
C LYS A 56 -2.12 -5.17 0.16
N LYS A 57 -2.91 -6.25 0.06
CA LYS A 57 -4.36 -6.16 -0.08
C LYS A 57 -4.96 -5.46 1.14
N MET A 58 -5.86 -4.51 0.89
CA MET A 58 -6.63 -3.89 1.97
C MET A 58 -7.49 -4.96 2.66
N PRO A 59 -7.62 -4.94 3.99
CA PRO A 59 -8.54 -5.84 4.67
C PRO A 59 -9.96 -5.66 4.10
N PRO A 60 -10.73 -6.75 3.98
CA PRO A 60 -12.11 -6.68 3.53
C PRO A 60 -12.87 -5.72 4.45
N HIS A 61 -13.53 -4.74 3.85
CA HIS A 61 -14.36 -3.80 4.60
C HIS A 61 -15.79 -4.35 4.64
N SER A 62 -15.97 -5.46 5.36
CA SER A 62 -17.24 -5.94 5.92
C SER A 62 -16.98 -7.21 6.74
N LYS A 63 -17.73 -7.33 7.83
CA LYS A 63 -17.89 -8.55 8.62
C LYS A 63 -18.79 -9.54 7.88
#